data_AF-A0A7W0NVC2-F1
#
_entry.id   AF-A0A7W0NVC2-F1
#
_cell.length_a   1.000
_cell.length_b   1.000
_cell.length_c   1.000
_cell.angle_alpha   90.00
_cell.angle_beta   90.00
_cell.angle_gamma   90.00
#
_symmetry.space_group_name_H-M   'P 1'
#
loop_
_entity.id
_entity.type
_entity.pdbx_description
1 polymer ?
#
loop_
_entity_poly.entity_id
_entity_poly.type
_entity_poly.pdbx_seq_one_letter_code
_entity_poly.pdbx_strand_id
1 'polypeptide(L)'
;MSSLSGTGLTKASDNTGNDSRLKALANKTSSSAEAGSKNGRFCKPLPTQFRLHGFNYRQIVHGGGAAIYEQIWGELPNGAVGYEVIRIRRRDGFMIYGRSVEPAEVYPNSKAWGFD
;
A
#
# COMPACT_ATOMS: atom_id res chain seq x y z
N MET A 1 25.36 34.93 51.53
CA MET A 1 26.57 34.31 52.10
C MET A 1 26.27 32.83 52.34
N SER A 2 27.30 31.99 52.19
CA SER A 2 27.36 30.53 52.39
C SER A 2 27.34 29.67 51.11
N SER A 3 28.54 29.50 50.56
CA SER A 3 29.00 28.34 49.78
C SER A 3 29.12 27.10 50.65
N LEU A 4 28.90 25.91 50.07
CA LEU A 4 29.70 24.66 50.21
C LEU A 4 29.34 23.78 48.99
N SER A 5 30.23 23.56 48.01
CA SER A 5 31.28 22.52 47.96
C SER A 5 30.75 21.08 48.08
N GLY A 6 30.90 20.30 47.01
CA GLY A 6 30.55 18.88 46.96
C GLY A 6 30.89 18.23 45.61
N THR A 7 32.16 17.96 45.40
CA THR A 7 32.71 17.10 44.33
C THR A 7 32.26 15.64 44.47
N GLY A 8 31.90 15.01 43.35
CA GLY A 8 31.69 13.57 43.25
C GLY A 8 31.67 13.09 41.80
N LEU A 9 32.86 12.79 41.27
CA LEU A 9 33.01 11.92 40.08
C LEU A 9 32.65 10.48 40.48
N THR A 10 31.70 9.87 39.78
CA THR A 10 31.68 8.41 39.59
C THR A 10 31.45 8.11 38.11
N LYS A 11 32.45 7.44 37.53
CA LYS A 11 32.45 6.86 36.19
C LYS A 11 32.05 5.39 36.33
N ALA A 12 30.96 5.00 35.68
CA ALA A 12 30.56 3.63 35.37
C ALA A 12 29.36 3.78 34.41
N SER A 13 29.15 3.00 33.36
CA SER A 13 29.87 1.93 32.71
C SER A 13 29.18 1.82 31.35
N ASP A 14 29.94 1.40 30.33
CA ASP A 14 29.46 1.15 28.98
C ASP A 14 28.16 0.33 28.96
N ASN A 15 27.18 0.79 28.20
CA ASN A 15 26.08 -0.06 27.73
C ASN A 15 25.98 0.04 26.20
N THR A 16 27.09 -0.34 25.57
CA THR A 16 27.18 -0.67 24.14
C THR A 16 26.45 -2.01 23.94
N GLY A 17 25.18 -1.99 23.56
CA GLY A 17 24.48 -3.27 23.44
C GLY A 17 23.05 -3.29 22.92
N ASN A 18 22.62 -2.34 22.08
CA ASN A 18 21.25 -2.38 21.56
C ASN A 18 20.98 -1.60 20.26
N ASP A 19 21.98 -0.95 19.63
CA ASP A 19 21.74 -0.18 18.39
C ASP A 19 21.85 -1.02 17.09
N SER A 20 22.31 -2.27 17.16
CA SER A 20 22.52 -3.11 15.96
C SER A 20 21.27 -3.89 15.51
N ARG A 21 20.23 -3.97 16.34
CA ARG A 21 19.02 -4.76 16.02
C ARG A 21 17.94 -3.97 15.27
N LEU A 22 17.98 -2.64 15.32
CA LEU A 22 17.04 -1.76 14.60
C LEU A 22 17.52 -1.35 13.20
N LYS A 23 18.82 -1.47 12.90
CA LYS A 23 19.35 -1.20 11.55
C LYS A 23 19.12 -2.34 10.55
N ALA A 24 18.87 -3.56 11.02
CA ALA A 24 18.71 -4.74 10.15
C ALA A 24 17.32 -4.88 9.50
N LEU A 25 16.31 -4.09 9.91
CA LEU A 25 14.97 -4.10 9.31
C LEU A 25 14.77 -3.04 8.20
N ALA A 26 15.71 -2.11 8.04
CA ALA A 26 15.65 -1.07 7.01
C ALA A 26 16.00 -1.59 5.60
N ASN A 27 16.58 -2.78 5.50
CA ASN A 27 17.02 -3.36 4.23
C ASN A 27 16.11 -4.51 3.77
N LYS A 28 14.83 -4.46 4.16
CA LYS A 28 13.85 -5.37 3.56
C LYS A 28 13.68 -4.92 2.13
N THR A 29 14.35 -5.62 1.21
CA THR A 29 14.23 -5.49 -0.24
C THR A 29 12.76 -5.36 -0.59
N SER A 30 12.28 -4.14 -0.72
CA SER A 30 10.99 -3.89 -1.31
C SER A 30 11.17 -4.29 -2.76
N SER A 31 10.57 -5.41 -3.15
CA SER A 31 10.32 -5.74 -4.55
C SER A 31 9.35 -4.70 -5.11
N SER A 32 9.84 -3.47 -5.29
CA SER A 32 9.19 -2.49 -6.14
C SER A 32 9.55 -2.89 -7.56
N ALA A 33 8.87 -3.91 -8.07
CA ALA A 33 8.67 -4.03 -9.51
C ALA A 33 7.82 -2.81 -9.90
N GLU A 34 8.50 -1.67 -10.09
CA GLU A 34 7.91 -0.56 -10.81
C GLU A 34 7.71 -1.06 -12.24
N ALA A 35 6.51 -1.55 -12.53
CA ALA A 35 5.97 -1.54 -13.88
C ALA A 35 5.72 -0.06 -14.25
N GLY A 36 6.81 0.69 -14.35
CA GLY A 36 6.86 2.10 -14.69
C GLY A 36 6.57 2.25 -16.16
N SER A 37 5.28 2.26 -16.52
CA SER A 37 4.84 2.84 -17.78
C SER A 37 5.37 4.27 -17.83
N LYS A 38 6.17 4.60 -18.86
CA LYS A 38 6.81 5.92 -19.06
C LYS A 38 5.81 7.07 -19.27
N ASN A 39 4.50 6.83 -19.14
CA ASN A 39 3.44 7.81 -19.36
C ASN A 39 2.87 8.30 -18.01
N GLY A 40 3.70 8.98 -17.23
CA GLY A 40 3.39 9.46 -15.88
C GLY A 40 2.36 10.60 -15.78
N ARG A 41 1.41 10.78 -16.72
CA ARG A 41 0.43 11.88 -16.60
C ARG A 41 -1.05 11.51 -16.81
N PHE A 42 -1.37 10.38 -17.44
CA PHE A 42 -2.77 10.01 -17.71
C PHE A 42 -2.98 8.50 -17.56
N CYS A 43 -3.14 8.04 -16.33
CA CYS A 43 -3.58 6.69 -16.02
C CYS A 43 -4.93 6.80 -15.32
N LYS A 44 -5.97 6.19 -15.88
CA LYS A 44 -7.29 6.18 -15.27
C LYS A 44 -7.21 5.41 -13.93
N PRO A 45 -7.57 6.02 -12.79
CA PRO A 45 -7.49 5.34 -11.51
C PRO A 45 -8.52 4.22 -11.41
N LEU A 46 -8.33 3.34 -10.44
CA LEU A 46 -9.33 2.34 -10.09
C LEU A 46 -10.68 3.02 -9.73
N PRO A 47 -11.81 2.39 -10.07
CA PRO A 47 -13.12 2.90 -9.68
C PRO A 47 -13.26 2.95 -8.15
N THR A 48 -13.85 4.04 -7.66
CA THR A 48 -14.15 4.19 -6.23
C THR A 48 -15.31 3.29 -5.79
N GLN A 49 -16.20 2.92 -6.71
CA GLN A 49 -17.32 2.02 -6.47
C GLN A 49 -17.61 1.17 -7.71
N PHE A 50 -17.92 -0.11 -7.52
CA PHE A 50 -18.35 -1.00 -8.60
C PHE A 50 -19.08 -2.23 -8.06
N ARG A 51 -19.72 -2.99 -8.94
CA ARG A 51 -20.32 -4.30 -8.63
C ARG A 51 -19.55 -5.40 -9.34
N LEU A 52 -19.20 -6.46 -8.61
CA LEU A 52 -18.50 -7.61 -9.17
C LEU A 52 -18.95 -8.88 -8.46
N HIS A 53 -19.32 -9.91 -9.23
CA HIS A 53 -19.73 -11.23 -8.71
C HIS A 53 -20.79 -11.21 -7.60
N GLY A 54 -21.72 -10.24 -7.62
CA GLY A 54 -22.79 -10.11 -6.61
C GLY A 54 -22.41 -9.29 -5.37
N PHE A 55 -21.18 -8.80 -5.30
CA PHE A 55 -20.70 -7.90 -4.25
C PHE A 55 -20.70 -6.45 -4.72
N ASN A 56 -21.03 -5.55 -3.80
CA ASN A 56 -20.85 -4.12 -3.96
C ASN A 56 -19.51 -3.74 -3.31
N TYR A 57 -18.64 -3.10 -4.08
CA TYR A 57 -17.32 -2.67 -3.65
C TYR A 57 -17.28 -1.16 -3.47
N ARG A 58 -16.67 -0.69 -2.38
CA ARG A 58 -16.39 0.72 -2.10
C ARG A 58 -14.94 0.89 -1.68
N GLN A 59 -14.20 1.70 -2.43
CA GLN A 59 -12.81 2.02 -2.11
C GLN A 59 -12.75 2.88 -0.85
N ILE A 60 -11.99 2.43 0.14
CA ILE A 60 -11.79 3.14 1.40
C ILE A 60 -10.38 3.74 1.50
N VAL A 61 -9.39 3.13 0.83
CA VAL A 61 -8.00 3.61 0.80
C VAL A 61 -7.44 3.41 -0.60
N HIS A 62 -6.65 4.37 -1.08
CA HIS A 62 -5.87 4.28 -2.32
C HIS A 62 -4.56 5.06 -2.15
N GLY A 63 -3.43 4.37 -2.30
CA GLY A 63 -2.11 4.95 -2.12
C GLY A 63 -1.04 3.92 -1.82
N GLY A 64 0.23 4.32 -1.90
CA GLY A 64 1.36 3.44 -1.58
C GLY A 64 1.46 2.17 -2.43
N GLY A 65 0.88 2.16 -3.64
CA GLY A 65 0.85 0.99 -4.52
C GLY A 65 -0.23 -0.03 -4.16
N ALA A 66 -1.16 0.29 -3.27
CA ALA A 66 -2.28 -0.56 -2.89
C ALA A 66 -3.61 0.22 -2.84
N ALA A 67 -4.71 -0.52 -2.98
CA ALA A 67 -6.05 -0.02 -2.72
C ALA A 67 -6.79 -1.01 -1.80
N ILE A 68 -7.64 -0.48 -0.92
CA ILE A 68 -8.47 -1.28 -0.02
C ILE A 68 -9.92 -1.01 -0.37
N TYR A 69 -10.68 -2.07 -0.54
CA TYR A 69 -12.11 -2.05 -0.77
C TYR A 69 -12.86 -2.66 0.39
N GLU A 70 -13.95 -2.03 0.78
CA GLU A 70 -15.04 -2.64 1.53
C GLU A 70 -15.95 -3.39 0.54
N GLN A 71 -16.33 -4.62 0.87
CA GLN A 71 -17.25 -5.45 0.08
C GLN A 71 -18.49 -5.82 0.90
N ILE A 72 -19.65 -5.72 0.29
CA ILE A 72 -20.94 -6.08 0.89
C ILE A 72 -21.66 -7.03 -0.06
N TRP A 73 -22.14 -8.17 0.46
CA TRP A 73 -22.94 -9.10 -0.33
C TRP A 73 -24.32 -8.49 -0.61
N GLY A 74 -24.60 -8.20 -1.89
CA GLY A 74 -25.92 -7.77 -2.36
C GLY A 74 -26.38 -6.43 -1.79
N GLU A 75 -27.65 -6.11 -2.03
CA GLU A 75 -28.32 -4.89 -1.53
C GLU A 75 -28.91 -5.10 -0.13
N LEU A 76 -28.48 -6.14 0.59
CA LEU A 76 -29.01 -6.44 1.91
C LEU A 76 -28.50 -5.37 2.90
N PRO A 77 -29.39 -4.63 3.60
CA PRO A 77 -28.99 -3.52 4.47
C PRO A 77 -28.04 -3.92 5.61
N ASN A 78 -27.97 -5.22 5.93
CA ASN A 78 -27.15 -5.81 6.98
C ASN A 78 -26.25 -6.94 6.46
N GLY A 79 -25.85 -6.89 5.19
CA GLY A 79 -24.90 -7.85 4.63
C GLY A 79 -23.59 -7.85 5.42
N ALA A 80 -22.96 -9.03 5.57
CA ALA A 80 -21.65 -9.11 6.20
C ALA A 80 -20.65 -8.24 5.43
N VAL A 81 -19.93 -7.38 6.17
CA VAL A 81 -18.89 -6.52 5.60
C VAL A 81 -17.59 -7.29 5.54
N GLY A 82 -17.01 -7.37 4.33
CA GLY A 82 -15.66 -7.87 4.10
C GLY A 82 -14.73 -6.75 3.64
N TYR A 83 -13.44 -7.02 3.65
CA TYR A 83 -12.43 -6.13 3.08
C TYR A 83 -11.54 -6.89 2.10
N GLU A 84 -11.13 -6.21 1.03
CA GLU A 84 -10.26 -6.75 0.00
C GLU A 84 -9.11 -5.76 -0.26
N VAL A 85 -7.89 -6.25 -0.13
CA VAL A 85 -6.67 -5.46 -0.34
C VAL A 85 -6.08 -5.87 -1.68
N ILE A 86 -5.83 -4.89 -2.54
CA ILE A 86 -5.26 -5.15 -3.86
C ILE A 86 -3.97 -4.36 -4.06
N ARG A 87 -3.02 -4.97 -4.76
CA ARG A 87 -1.87 -4.27 -5.31
C ARG A 87 -2.33 -3.51 -6.56
N ILE A 88 -2.06 -2.21 -6.61
CA ILE A 88 -2.39 -1.38 -7.78
C ILE A 88 -1.45 -1.78 -8.92
N ARG A 89 -2.04 -2.30 -10.00
CA ARG A 89 -1.35 -2.59 -11.26
C ARG A 89 -1.77 -1.59 -12.31
N ARG A 90 -0.87 -1.30 -13.25
CA ARG A 90 -1.14 -0.42 -14.38
C ARG A 90 -1.09 -1.20 -15.67
N ARG A 91 -2.04 -0.93 -16.56
CA ARG A 91 -2.06 -1.41 -17.93
C ARG A 91 -1.84 -0.24 -18.86
N ASP A 92 -1.01 -0.46 -19.88
CA ASP A 92 -0.86 0.52 -20.95
C ASP A 92 -2.13 0.66 -21.78
N GLY A 93 -2.27 1.83 -22.38
CA GLY A 93 -3.31 2.10 -23.37
C GLY A 93 -3.01 1.33 -24.65
N PHE A 94 -4.06 0.92 -25.36
CA PHE A 94 -3.92 0.24 -26.66
C PHE A 94 -5.12 0.48 -27.56
N MET A 95 -4.96 0.22 -28.86
CA MET A 95 -6.04 0.31 -29.84
C MET A 95 -6.72 -1.04 -30.05
N ILE A 96 -8.06 -1.02 -30.13
CA ILE A 96 -8.90 -2.18 -30.47
C ILE A 96 -9.88 -1.74 -31.55
N TYR A 97 -9.84 -2.35 -32.74
CA TYR A 97 -10.78 -2.07 -33.84
C TYR A 97 -11.01 -0.57 -34.10
N GLY A 98 -9.93 0.22 -34.11
CA GLY A 98 -9.98 1.68 -34.32
C GLY A 98 -10.42 2.50 -33.10
N ARG A 99 -10.69 1.89 -31.95
CA ARG A 99 -10.98 2.57 -30.68
C ARG A 99 -9.74 2.61 -29.81
N SER A 100 -9.39 3.79 -29.30
CA SER A 100 -8.32 3.93 -28.30
C SER A 100 -8.84 3.59 -26.91
N VAL A 101 -8.13 2.70 -26.21
CA VAL A 101 -8.35 2.42 -24.79
C VAL A 101 -7.20 3.05 -24.01
N GLU A 102 -7.54 3.90 -23.06
CA GLU A 102 -6.57 4.65 -22.25
C GLU A 102 -5.78 3.74 -21.28
N PRO A 103 -4.56 4.14 -20.87
CA PRO A 103 -3.88 3.52 -19.75
C PRO A 103 -4.73 3.58 -18.49
N ALA A 104 -4.75 2.51 -17.70
CA ALA A 104 -5.61 2.42 -16.52
C ALA A 104 -4.97 1.58 -15.42
N GLU A 105 -5.31 1.91 -14.17
CA GLU A 105 -5.13 1.01 -13.05
C GLU A 105 -6.12 -0.16 -13.17
N VAL A 106 -5.68 -1.35 -12.78
CA VAL A 106 -6.39 -2.59 -13.06
C VAL A 106 -6.68 -3.33 -11.76
N TYR A 107 -7.97 -3.64 -11.57
CA TYR A 107 -8.41 -4.58 -10.56
C TYR A 107 -7.98 -5.99 -10.98
N PRO A 108 -7.33 -6.77 -10.10
CA PRO A 108 -6.87 -8.11 -10.46
C PRO A 108 -8.01 -9.02 -10.90
N ASN A 109 -7.82 -9.71 -12.03
CA ASN A 109 -8.68 -10.82 -12.39
C ASN A 109 -8.33 -12.08 -11.57
N SER A 110 -9.16 -13.12 -11.65
CA SER A 110 -8.99 -14.35 -10.87
C SER A 110 -7.61 -15.03 -11.00
N LYS A 111 -6.93 -14.88 -12.15
CA LYS A 111 -5.59 -15.46 -12.40
C LYS A 111 -4.44 -14.55 -11.97
N ALA A 112 -4.73 -13.28 -11.75
CA ALA A 112 -3.74 -12.27 -11.43
C ALA A 112 -3.38 -12.23 -9.93
N TRP A 113 -4.22 -12.83 -9.08
CA TRP A 113 -3.98 -12.94 -7.64
C TRP A 113 -2.74 -13.78 -7.32
N GLY A 114 -1.97 -13.33 -6.31
CA GLY A 114 -0.76 -14.04 -5.85
C GLY A 114 0.45 -13.98 -6.80
N PHE A 115 0.30 -13.34 -7.97
CA PHE A 115 1.42 -13.04 -8.86
C PHE A 115 2.06 -11.70 -8.48
N ASP A 116 3.38 -11.59 -8.58
CA ASP A 116 4.13 -10.33 -8.37
C ASP A 116 5.12 -10.09 -9.50
#